data_AF-A0A061S4A4-F1
#
_entry.id   AF-A0A061S4A4-F1
#
_cell.length_a   1.000
_cell.length_b   1.000
_cell.length_c   1.000
_cell.angle_alpha   90.00
_cell.angle_beta   90.00
_cell.angle_gamma   90.00
#
_symmetry.space_group_name_H-M   'P 1'
#
loop_
_entity.id
_entity.type
_entity.pdbx_description
1 polymer ?
#
loop_
_entity_poly.entity_id
_entity_poly.type
_entity_poly.pdbx_seq_one_letter_code
_entity_poly.pdbx_strand_id
1 'polypeptide(L)' 'GTAAENKVTLGDFSAGVLSSTDSEITADVSGAPAGEYLVDVIVQGKGFASGANRSFVKELAVGSVSPVASSVAGGL' A
#
# COMPACT_ATOMS: atom_id res chain seq x y z
N GLY A 1 -19.03 7.26 4.35
CA GLY A 1 -18.08 8.38 4.13
C GLY A 1 -17.54 8.32 2.72
N THR A 2 -17.09 9.44 2.15
CA THR A 2 -16.51 9.50 0.80
C THR A 2 -14.99 9.31 0.84
N ALA A 3 -14.39 8.91 -0.30
CA ALA A 3 -12.96 8.69 -0.42
C ALA A 3 -12.10 9.92 -0.02
N ALA A 4 -12.59 11.13 -0.26
CA ALA A 4 -11.89 12.38 0.10
C ALA A 4 -11.89 12.67 1.61
N GLU A 5 -12.76 12.02 2.39
CA GLU A 5 -12.84 12.21 3.85
C GLU A 5 -11.83 11.33 4.58
N ASN A 6 -11.29 10.30 3.93
CA ASN A 6 -10.41 9.33 4.56
C ASN A 6 -8.99 9.51 4.08
N LYS A 7 -8.05 9.58 5.02
CA LYS A 7 -6.61 9.58 4.75
C LYS A 7 -6.00 8.31 5.33
N VAL A 8 -5.26 7.57 4.50
CA VAL A 8 -4.57 6.34 4.89
C VAL A 8 -3.07 6.58 4.82
N THR A 9 -2.34 6.15 5.85
CA THR A 9 -0.88 6.23 5.91
C THR A 9 -0.28 4.88 6.30
N LEU A 10 0.89 4.59 5.73
CA LEU A 10 1.74 3.43 6.00
C LEU A 10 3.03 3.96 6.62
N GLY A 11 3.06 4.11 7.94
CA GLY A 11 4.11 4.90 8.61
C GLY A 11 4.20 6.31 8.01
N ASP A 12 5.35 6.66 7.43
CA ASP A 12 5.58 7.97 6.80
C ASP A 12 5.03 8.09 5.35
N PHE A 13 4.54 7.00 4.76
CA PHE A 13 4.06 6.99 3.38
C PHE A 13 2.55 7.23 3.30
N SER A 14 2.11 8.19 2.48
CA SER A 14 0.69 8.42 2.22
C SER A 14 0.17 7.42 1.20
N ALA A 15 -0.89 6.69 1.54
CA ALA A 15 -1.60 5.81 0.62
C ALA A 15 -2.81 6.55 0.03
N GLY A 16 -2.91 6.61 -1.30
CA GLY A 16 -3.98 7.33 -1.98
C GLY A 16 -5.30 6.56 -1.90
N VAL A 17 -6.33 7.10 -1.24
CA VAL A 17 -7.62 6.43 -1.14
C VAL A 17 -8.33 6.40 -2.49
N LEU A 18 -8.61 5.19 -2.98
CA LEU A 18 -9.29 4.93 -4.26
C LEU A 18 -10.81 4.86 -4.07
N SER A 19 -11.27 4.24 -3.00
CA SER A 19 -12.69 4.17 -2.66
C SER A 19 -12.90 4.04 -1.15
N SER A 20 -14.08 4.45 -0.69
CA SER A 20 -14.52 4.26 0.69
C SER A 20 -16.00 3.95 0.72
N THR A 21 -16.36 2.95 1.51
CA THR A 21 -17.73 2.62 1.90
C THR A 21 -17.89 2.85 3.41
N ASP A 22 -19.04 2.48 3.99
CA ASP A 22 -19.25 2.54 5.45
C ASP A 22 -18.47 1.46 6.22
N SER A 23 -17.91 0.45 5.55
CA SER A 23 -17.20 -0.65 6.21
C SER A 23 -15.84 -0.99 5.59
N GLU A 24 -15.47 -0.39 4.46
CA GLU A 24 -14.24 -0.71 3.75
C GLU A 24 -13.61 0.53 3.11
N ILE A 25 -12.29 0.60 3.15
CA ILE A 25 -11.48 1.62 2.48
C ILE A 25 -10.46 0.91 1.61
N THR A 26 -10.40 1.30 0.34
CA THR A 26 -9.40 0.82 -0.62
C THR A 26 -8.40 1.93 -0.88
N ALA A 27 -7.10 1.67 -0.69
CA ALA A 27 -6.05 2.64 -0.91
C ALA A 27 -4.90 2.06 -1.75
N ASP A 28 -4.27 2.93 -2.53
CA ASP A 28 -3.07 2.63 -3.30
C ASP A 28 -1.82 2.69 -2.40
N VAL A 29 -1.14 1.55 -2.29
CA VAL A 29 0.08 1.35 -1.49
C VAL A 29 1.34 1.25 -2.36
N SER A 30 1.24 1.57 -3.65
CA SER A 30 2.34 1.43 -4.61
C SER A 30 3.52 2.34 -4.25
N GLY A 31 3.25 3.51 -3.68
CA GLY A 31 4.24 4.51 -3.27
C GLY A 31 5.12 4.14 -2.06
N ALA A 32 4.75 3.13 -1.28
CA ALA A 32 5.58 2.65 -0.17
C ALA A 32 6.61 1.61 -0.65
N PRO A 33 7.89 1.64 -0.25
CA PRO A 33 8.84 0.58 -0.57
C PRO A 33 8.49 -0.74 0.12
N ALA A 34 9.14 -1.84 -0.26
CA ALA A 34 8.99 -3.10 0.46
C ALA A 34 9.44 -2.95 1.92
N GLY A 35 8.67 -3.49 2.85
CA GLY A 35 8.86 -3.30 4.29
C GLY A 35 7.59 -3.59 5.09
N GLU A 36 7.71 -3.45 6.41
CA GLU A 36 6.60 -3.58 7.35
C GLU A 36 6.18 -2.18 7.85
N TYR A 37 4.89 -1.89 7.82
CA TYR A 37 4.33 -0.58 8.15
C TYR A 37 3.11 -0.71 9.04
N LEU A 38 2.95 0.23 9.97
CA LEU A 38 1.69 0.42 10.67
C LEU A 38 0.73 1.19 9.77
N VAL A 39 -0.49 0.68 9.64
CA VAL A 39 -1.57 1.34 8.91
C VAL A 39 -2.34 2.25 9.86
N ASP A 40 -2.31 3.55 9.56
CA ASP A 40 -3.14 4.54 10.24
C ASP A 40 -4.20 5.06 9.27
N VAL A 41 -5.43 5.20 9.78
CA VAL A 41 -6.55 5.77 9.03
C VAL A 41 -7.08 6.96 9.80
N ILE A 42 -7.15 8.11 9.13
CA ILE A 42 -7.68 9.36 9.67
C ILE A 42 -8.95 9.69 8.90
N VAL A 43 -10.06 9.84 9.62
CA VAL A 43 -11.35 10.27 9.06
C VAL A 43 -11.53 11.75 9.35
N GLN A 44 -11.71 12.55 8.31
CA GLN A 44 -11.91 13.98 8.42
C GLN A 44 -13.12 14.27 9.31
N GLY A 45 -12.94 15.11 10.33
CA GLY A 45 -13.98 15.45 11.30
C GLY A 45 -14.24 14.41 12.40
N LYS A 46 -13.60 13.22 12.35
CA LYS A 46 -13.70 12.19 13.41
C LYS A 46 -12.38 11.83 14.07
N GLY A 47 -11.24 12.10 13.41
CA GLY A 47 -9.90 11.80 13.92
C GLY A 47 -9.45 10.39 13.52
N PHE A 48 -8.54 9.81 14.31
CA PHE A 48 -8.00 8.48 14.04
C PHE A 48 -9.08 7.40 14.16
N ALA A 49 -9.16 6.52 13.17
CA ALA A 49 -10.01 5.36 13.22
C ALA A 49 -9.57 4.46 14.38
N SER A 50 -10.52 4.10 15.23
CA SER A 50 -10.27 3.15 16.32
C SER A 50 -10.30 1.72 15.76
N GLY A 51 -9.14 1.22 15.36
CA GLY A 51 -8.95 -0.13 14.86
C GLY A 51 -7.49 -0.50 15.03
N ALA A 52 -7.23 -1.52 15.85
CA ALA A 52 -5.91 -1.89 16.35
C ALA A 52 -4.81 -1.79 15.29
N ASN A 53 -3.77 -0.97 15.54
CA ASN A 53 -2.53 -0.83 14.76
C ASN A 53 -2.25 -2.06 13.89
N ARG A 54 -2.74 -2.04 12.65
CA ARG A 54 -2.62 -3.18 11.75
C ARG A 54 -1.24 -3.09 11.13
N SER A 55 -0.43 -4.12 11.30
CA SER A 55 0.82 -4.23 10.56
C SER A 55 0.52 -4.69 9.13
N PHE A 56 1.10 -4.00 8.17
CA PHE A 56 1.03 -4.29 6.74
C PHE A 56 2.44 -4.56 6.23
N VAL A 57 2.65 -5.76 5.69
CA VAL A 57 3.93 -6.15 5.09
C VAL A 57 3.82 -6.09 3.58
N LYS A 58 4.64 -5.25 2.97
CA LYS A 58 4.84 -5.20 1.52
C LYS A 58 6.11 -5.96 1.16
N GLU A 59 5.97 -7.12 0.54
CA GLU A 59 7.10 -7.93 0.09
C GLU A 59 7.40 -7.66 -1.39
N LEU A 60 8.67 -7.41 -1.72
CA LEU A 60 9.14 -7.50 -3.11
C LEU A 60 9.72 -8.91 -3.30
N ALA A 61 9.02 -9.76 -4.04
CA ALA A 61 9.52 -11.08 -4.40
C ALA A 61 9.69 -11.19 -5.91
N VAL A 62 10.92 -11.41 -6.38
CA VAL A 62 11.18 -11.90 -7.73
C VAL A 62 11.13 -13.43 -7.65
N GLY A 63 10.03 -14.03 -8.09
CA GLY A 63 9.82 -15.49 -8.02
C GLY A 63 10.73 -16.28 -8.96
N SER A 64 11.08 -15.71 -10.12
CA SER A 64 12.01 -16.31 -11.08
C SER A 64 12.33 -15.31 -12.19
N VAL A 65 13.54 -15.37 -12.74
CA VAL A 65 13.91 -14.69 -13.99
C VAL A 65 14.03 -15.74 -15.10
N SER A 66 13.43 -15.48 -16.26
CA SER A 66 13.55 -16.37 -17.43
C SER A 66 13.73 -15.54 -18.69
N PRO A 67 14.76 -15.82 -19.51
CA PRO A 67 15.72 -16.92 -19.38
C PRO A 67 16.83 -16.65 -18.34
N VAL A 68 17.27 -17.68 -17.61
CA VAL A 68 18.42 -17.61 -16.67
C VAL A 68 19.79 -17.49 -17.36
N ALA A 69 19.79 -17.55 -18.69
CA ALA A 69 20.95 -17.34 -19.55
C ALA A 69 20.55 -16.43 -20.71
N SER A 70 21.32 -15.37 -20.92
CA SER A 70 21.27 -14.54 -22.11
C SER A 70 22.49 -14.83 -22.98
N SER A 71 22.40 -14.66 -24.29
CA SER A 71 23.57 -14.69 -25.17
C SER A 71 24.45 -13.46 -24.91
N VAL A 72 25.72 -13.47 -25.33
CA VAL A 72 26.61 -12.27 -25.26
C VAL A 72 25.96 -11.04 -25.93
N ALA A 73 25.00 -11.26 -26.84
CA ALA A 73 24.27 -10.21 -27.53
C ALA A 73 23.08 -9.62 -26.74
N GLY A 74 22.62 -10.23 -25.64
CA GLY A 74 21.38 -9.80 -24.99
C GLY A 74 20.13 -10.11 -25.83
N GLY A 75 18.93 -9.95 -25.25
CA GLY A 75 17.65 -10.27 -25.90
C GLY A 75 17.47 -9.65 -27.30
N LEU A 76 16.98 -10.46 -28.23
CA LEU A 76 16.51 -10.03 -29.56
C LEU A 76 15.10 -9.42 -29.45
#